data_AF-A0A7V5IFP1-F1
#
_entry.id   AF-A0A7V5IFP1-F1
#
_cell.length_a   1.000
_cell.length_b   1.000
_cell.length_c   1.000
_cell.angle_alpha   90.00
_cell.angle_beta   90.00
_cell.angle_gamma   90.00
#
_symmetry.space_group_name_H-M   'P 1'
#
loop_
_entity.id
_entity.type
_entity.pdbx_description
1 polymer ?
#
loop_
_entity_poly.entity_id
_entity_poly.type
_entity_poly.pdbx_seq_one_letter_code
_entity_poly.pdbx_strand_id
1 'polypeptide(L)'
;LTFEKRIETGRVYDIKARDYDTGKMFDATQGFFLIESEKLPQGSMVPFMLIFSDQEIAGKYQKVYGGKIVNWYKIREYTLNIKKK
;
A
#
# COMPACT_ATOMS: atom_id res chain seq x y z
N LEU A 1 -21.77 1.10 19.79
CA LEU A 1 -21.28 0.00 18.92
C LEU A 1 -19.79 0.23 18.69
N THR A 2 -18.94 -0.63 19.25
CA THR A 2 -17.48 -0.59 19.08
C THR A 2 -17.08 -0.77 17.62
N PHE A 3 -15.99 -0.12 17.20
CA PHE A 3 -15.49 -0.10 15.82
C PHE A 3 -15.32 -1.51 15.23
N GLU A 4 -14.99 -2.47 16.08
CA GLU A 4 -14.81 -3.88 15.76
C GLU A 4 -16.08 -4.53 15.17
N LYS A 5 -17.26 -4.15 15.65
CA LYS A 5 -18.53 -4.74 15.19
C LYS A 5 -18.98 -4.27 13.79
N ARG A 6 -18.43 -3.15 13.29
CA ARG A 6 -18.69 -2.71 11.91
C ARG A 6 -17.92 -3.52 10.87
N ILE A 7 -16.82 -4.16 11.27
CA ILE A 7 -15.99 -4.99 10.38
C ILE A 7 -16.65 -6.36 10.14
N GLU A 8 -17.47 -6.86 11.06
CA GLU A 8 -18.17 -8.15 10.91
C GLU A 8 -19.34 -8.12 9.92
N THR A 9 -19.92 -6.97 9.62
CA THR A 9 -21.04 -6.85 8.65
C THR A 9 -20.76 -5.92 7.48
N GLY A 10 -19.75 -5.05 7.56
CA GLY A 10 -19.36 -4.13 6.51
C GLY A 10 -18.28 -4.74 5.62
N ARG A 11 -18.67 -5.55 4.64
CA ARG A 11 -17.76 -5.94 3.56
C ARG A 11 -17.27 -4.63 2.89
N VAL A 12 -15.97 -4.36 2.97
CA VAL A 12 -15.36 -3.26 2.22
C VAL A 12 -15.31 -3.71 0.76
N TYR A 13 -16.33 -3.37 -0.01
CA TYR A 13 -16.47 -3.85 -1.39
C TYR A 13 -15.66 -3.06 -2.40
N ASP A 14 -15.21 -1.84 -2.08
CA ASP A 14 -14.44 -1.00 -3.00
C ASP A 14 -13.43 -0.14 -2.24
N ILE A 15 -12.14 -0.49 -2.38
CA ILE A 15 -11.04 0.32 -1.85
C ILE A 15 -10.35 0.91 -3.06
N LYS A 16 -10.59 2.20 -3.31
CA LYS A 16 -9.88 2.92 -4.36
C LYS A 16 -8.59 3.51 -3.83
N ALA A 17 -7.52 3.36 -4.60
CA ALA A 17 -6.24 4.01 -4.35
C ALA A 17 -5.83 4.82 -5.58
N ARG A 18 -5.04 5.87 -5.33
CA ARG A 18 -4.39 6.62 -6.41
C ARG A 18 -3.09 5.92 -6.76
N ASP A 19 -2.98 5.48 -8.00
CA ASP A 19 -1.73 4.96 -8.56
C ASP A 19 -0.65 6.05 -8.51
N TYR A 20 0.51 5.72 -7.95
CA TYR A 20 1.56 6.71 -7.70
C TYR A 20 2.21 7.24 -8.99
N ASP A 21 2.27 6.42 -10.04
CA ASP A 21 2.92 6.79 -11.31
C ASP A 21 2.00 7.64 -12.19
N THR A 22 0.77 7.18 -12.38
CA THR A 22 -0.20 7.75 -13.31
C THR A 22 -1.14 8.77 -12.65
N GLY A 23 -1.24 8.77 -11.31
CA GLY A 23 -2.19 9.59 -10.57
C GLY A 23 -3.66 9.18 -10.72
N LYS A 24 -3.97 8.08 -11.43
CA LYS A 24 -5.33 7.59 -11.66
C LYS A 24 -5.84 6.76 -10.48
N MET A 25 -7.15 6.76 -10.27
CA MET A 25 -7.76 5.90 -9.25
C MET A 25 -7.94 4.48 -9.77
N PHE A 26 -7.65 3.48 -8.95
CA PHE A 26 -7.85 2.06 -9.28
C PHE A 26 -8.21 1.26 -8.01
N ASP A 27 -8.62 -0.01 -8.20
CA ASP A 27 -8.91 -0.92 -7.07
C ASP A 27 -7.61 -1.32 -6.36
N ALA A 28 -7.45 -0.87 -5.11
CA ALA A 28 -6.29 -1.11 -4.28
C ALA A 28 -6.07 -2.60 -3.95
N THR A 29 -7.12 -3.43 -4.03
CA THR A 29 -7.00 -4.88 -3.80
C THR A 29 -6.20 -5.58 -4.90
N GLN A 30 -6.04 -4.93 -6.06
CA GLN A 30 -5.22 -5.38 -7.18
C GLN A 30 -3.84 -4.71 -7.21
N GLY A 31 -3.54 -3.86 -6.22
CA GLY A 31 -2.32 -3.06 -6.20
C GLY A 31 -1.06 -3.80 -5.75
N PHE A 32 0.06 -3.24 -6.21
CA PHE A 32 1.41 -3.59 -5.81
C PHE A 32 1.96 -2.48 -4.92
N PHE A 33 2.33 -2.84 -3.70
CA PHE A 33 2.71 -1.91 -2.65
C PHE A 33 4.22 -1.95 -2.46
N LEU A 34 4.88 -0.82 -2.64
CA LEU A 34 6.29 -0.64 -2.27
C LEU A 34 6.35 -0.17 -0.81
N ILE A 35 7.00 -0.96 0.03
CA ILE A 35 7.19 -0.70 1.46
C ILE A 35 8.66 -0.77 1.83
N GLU A 36 8.99 -0.28 3.03
CA GLU A 36 10.34 -0.34 3.60
C GLU A 36 11.38 0.29 2.67
N SER A 37 11.00 1.35 1.95
CA SER A 37 11.92 2.08 1.09
C SER A 37 13.10 2.60 1.90
N GLU A 38 14.30 2.34 1.39
CA GLU A 38 15.57 2.76 2.00
C GLU A 38 15.83 4.25 1.79
N LYS A 39 15.25 4.81 0.71
CA LYS A 39 15.33 6.23 0.36
C LYS A 39 13.94 6.85 0.40
N LEU A 40 13.87 8.07 0.91
CA LEU A 40 12.65 8.88 0.93
C LEU A 40 12.58 9.76 -0.33
N PRO A 41 11.44 9.83 -1.05
CA PRO A 41 11.16 10.85 -2.03
C PRO A 41 11.32 12.23 -1.38
N GLN A 42 11.86 13.17 -2.15
CA GLN A 42 12.10 14.52 -1.68
C GLN A 42 10.80 15.15 -1.15
N GLY A 43 10.83 15.63 0.10
CA GLY A 43 9.67 16.23 0.77
C GLY A 43 8.81 15.28 1.62
N SER A 44 9.14 13.99 1.70
CA SER A 44 8.43 13.04 2.57
C SER A 44 8.98 13.05 4.01
N MET A 45 8.09 13.11 5.01
CA MET A 45 8.45 13.18 6.44
C MET A 45 8.26 11.86 7.24
N VAL A 46 7.72 10.81 6.62
CA VAL A 46 7.45 9.51 7.27
C VAL A 46 7.73 8.35 6.32
N PRO A 47 7.99 7.13 6.84
CA PRO A 47 8.01 5.93 6.01
C PRO A 47 6.71 5.84 5.22
N PHE A 48 6.83 5.85 3.90
CA PHE A 48 5.72 5.96 2.97
C PHE A 48 5.51 4.62 2.27
N MET A 49 4.24 4.32 2.00
CA MET A 49 3.81 3.17 1.22
C MET A 49 3.37 3.71 -0.14
N LEU A 50 4.04 3.29 -1.21
CA LEU A 50 3.58 3.60 -2.57
C LEU A 50 2.74 2.46 -3.08
N ILE A 51 1.72 2.77 -3.86
CA ILE A 51 0.85 1.79 -4.48
C ILE A 51 0.81 2.03 -5.99
N PHE A 52 0.93 0.94 -6.73
CA PHE A 52 0.93 0.91 -8.19
C PHE A 52 -0.09 -0.11 -8.68
N SER A 53 -0.76 0.18 -9.78
CA SER A 53 -1.62 -0.77 -10.50
C SER A 53 -0.82 -1.76 -11.33
N ASP A 54 0.47 -1.50 -11.55
CA ASP A 54 1.36 -2.31 -12.38
C ASP A 54 2.62 -2.73 -11.61
N GLN A 55 2.94 -4.02 -11.66
CA GLN A 55 4.08 -4.61 -10.95
C GLN A 55 5.44 -4.21 -11.55
N GLU A 56 5.53 -4.10 -12.87
CA GLU A 56 6.75 -3.70 -13.56
C GLU A 56 7.10 -2.26 -13.20
N ILE A 57 6.09 -1.37 -13.17
CA ILE A 57 6.25 0.01 -12.73
C ILE A 57 6.70 0.06 -11.26
N ALA A 58 6.04 -0.68 -10.37
CA ALA A 58 6.48 -0.80 -8.98
C ALA A 58 7.96 -1.24 -8.89
N GLY A 59 8.40 -2.16 -9.75
CA GLY A 59 9.78 -2.62 -9.86
C GLY A 59 10.76 -1.53 -10.27
N LYS A 60 10.36 -0.60 -11.14
CA LYS A 60 11.18 0.56 -11.52
C LYS A 60 11.42 1.45 -10.29
N TYR A 61 10.37 1.73 -9.52
CA TYR A 61 10.49 2.54 -8.30
C TYR A 61 11.23 1.82 -7.17
N GLN A 62 11.09 0.51 -7.04
CA GLN A 62 11.86 -0.30 -6.09
C GLN A 62 13.38 -0.18 -6.36
N LYS A 63 13.81 -0.19 -7.62
CA LYS A 63 15.24 -0.01 -7.96
C LYS A 63 15.77 1.37 -7.54
N VAL A 64 14.92 2.40 -7.57
CA VAL A 64 15.28 3.78 -7.21
C VAL A 64 15.30 3.96 -5.69
N TYR A 65 14.22 3.54 -5.02
CA TYR A 65 13.97 3.81 -3.60
C TYR A 65 14.36 2.66 -2.65
N GLY A 66 14.73 1.50 -3.17
CA GLY A 66 14.92 0.27 -2.38
C GLY A 66 13.59 -0.31 -1.89
N GLY A 67 13.67 -1.20 -0.89
CA GLY A 67 12.49 -1.78 -0.24
C GLY A 67 11.93 -3.02 -0.92
N LYS A 68 10.68 -3.35 -0.59
CA LYS A 68 10.01 -4.60 -0.99
C LYS A 68 8.66 -4.32 -1.65
N ILE A 69 8.38 -5.04 -2.74
CA ILE A 69 7.07 -5.03 -3.38
C ILE A 69 6.23 -6.17 -2.80
N VAL A 70 5.02 -5.86 -2.35
CA VAL A 70 4.06 -6.83 -1.83
C VAL A 70 2.67 -6.60 -2.43
N ASN A 71 1.82 -7.62 -2.43
CA ASN A 71 0.44 -7.52 -2.90
C ASN A 71 -0.53 -7.18 -1.75
N TRP A 72 -1.82 -7.02 -2.09
CA TRP A 72 -2.90 -6.70 -1.15
C TRP A 72 -2.94 -7.58 0.11
N TYR A 73 -2.80 -8.90 -0.04
CA TYR A 73 -2.88 -9.82 1.10
C TYR A 73 -1.71 -9.59 2.07
N LYS A 74 -0.48 -9.53 1.54
CA LYS A 74 0.72 -9.31 2.34
C LYS A 74 0.75 -7.92 2.98
N ILE A 75 0.24 -6.88 2.31
CA ILE A 75 0.22 -5.54 2.91
C ILE A 75 -0.78 -5.43 4.07
N ARG A 76 -1.91 -6.13 3.99
CA ARG A 76 -2.86 -6.23 5.11
C ARG A 76 -2.21 -6.89 6.32
N GLU A 77 -1.48 -7.98 6.12
CA GLU A 77 -0.74 -8.63 7.22
C GLU A 77 0.34 -7.70 7.79
N TYR A 78 1.11 -7.06 6.91
CA TYR A 78 2.16 -6.12 7.28
C TYR A 78 1.63 -5.00 8.18
N THR A 79 0.54 -4.34 7.76
CA THR A 79 -0.07 -3.22 8.49
C THR A 79 -0.73 -3.64 9.81
N LEU A 80 -1.31 -4.83 9.88
CA LEU A 80 -1.87 -5.36 11.12
C LEU A 80 -0.79 -5.72 12.15
N ASN A 81 0.36 -6.21 11.69
CA ASN A 81 1.47 -6.59 12.57
C ASN A 81 2.29 -5.40 13.08
N ILE A 82 2.39 -4.31 12.31
CA ILE A 82 3.00 -3.06 12.79
C ILE A 82 2.32 -2.55 14.06
N LYS A 83 0.99 -2.67 14.16
CA LYS A 83 0.22 -2.19 15.33
C LYS A 83 0.50 -2.97 16.63
N LYS A 84 1.20 -4.10 16.57
CA LYS A 84 1.50 -4.95 17.73
C LYS A 84 2.92 -4.75 18.29
N LYS A 85 3.76 -3.98 17.61
CA LYS A 85 5.09 -3.58 18.11
C LYS A 85 5.01 -2.21 18.75
#